data_AF-A0A350V596-F1
#
_entry.id   AF-A0A350V596-F1
#
_cell.length_a   1.000
_cell.length_b   1.000
_cell.length_c   1.000
_cell.angle_alpha   90.00
_cell.angle_beta   90.00
_cell.angle_gamma   90.00
#
_symmetry.space_group_name_H-M   'P 1'
#
loop_
_entity.id
_entity.type
_entity.pdbx_description
1 polymer ?
#
loop_
_entity_poly.entity_id
_entity_poly.type
_entity_poly.pdbx_seq_one_letter_code
_entity_poly.pdbx_strand_id
1 'polypeptide(L)'
;MQKLLKRKNSAAQKNVALLKTIYEHIRTDNIISWDEDKISAELGITKDMLYCHKTWLLKGIRKFYFNRSENKTSAKFRIDYNRDQCELNRAKSLIDTGMRREAKSILLSLERKLLAKQRNSEKDKVILFYISRYLCQYFYSIKSENKFRKYSRLAVKHYMFLLRKAKAANVQPDPDLKINYCYCRSFMATYHVKHIEDLAEGRKYLEEALEETGKREDKSIRSDLLMNIANIYTSEPGGFLNAEKFAAEGISNAAEYGSTAEIYAFKIVQLHLKFLQKQIDAEGCIKKLNEYFILADKPELKPSFRRIILTKAVFLSSSYRDSSVVYHYFQKLNSMEILNFGFDSSFRSLYSAKLKLYTDNLFIMQPEEFAGTTCLIAKTPDPHNLKKLHDTIEELLLNFRKIPDFYFIKEMYLYMLIAALCSGRNFDTGQFAYITRKIEWLNKSRGKAVEIANKKTFELVKFFSAMMENVSFVSKQEFISRYYKEFSEKISTFLENPSGSHYGLCSFIAEQTGYTEFKEIIRNLYSRLVTKYPAYFRTENITA
;
A
#
# COMPACT_ATOMS: atom_id res chain seq x y z
N MET A 1 9.69 9.46 28.05
CA MET A 1 8.73 9.57 29.17
C MET A 1 9.38 10.12 30.45
N GLN A 2 10.45 9.49 30.97
CA GLN A 2 11.15 9.94 32.19
C GLN A 2 11.60 11.42 32.16
N LYS A 3 12.05 11.96 31.01
CA LYS A 3 12.41 13.38 30.87
C LYS A 3 11.22 14.35 31.02
N LEU A 4 10.00 13.96 30.69
CA LEU A 4 8.79 14.81 30.84
C LEU A 4 8.28 14.78 32.28
N LEU A 5 8.33 13.62 32.92
CA LEU A 5 7.93 13.44 34.33
C LEU A 5 8.85 14.16 35.32
N LYS A 6 10.13 14.39 34.96
CA LYS A 6 11.12 15.10 35.78
C LYS A 6 11.07 16.65 35.68
N ARG A 7 10.11 17.24 34.95
CA ARG A 7 9.96 18.70 34.88
C ARG A 7 9.40 19.26 36.19
N LYS A 8 9.82 20.47 36.59
CA LYS A 8 9.24 21.18 37.73
C LYS A 8 7.72 21.35 37.50
N ASN A 9 6.91 21.01 38.50
CA ASN A 9 5.44 20.99 38.46
C ASN A 9 4.80 20.02 37.43
N SER A 10 5.51 18.98 36.99
CA SER A 10 5.00 18.01 36.00
C SER A 10 3.66 17.36 36.41
N ALA A 11 3.43 17.13 37.70
CA ALA A 11 2.19 16.55 38.22
C ALA A 11 0.95 17.42 37.97
N ALA A 12 1.10 18.75 37.91
CA ALA A 12 0.02 19.71 37.68
C ALA A 12 -0.20 20.02 36.19
N GLN A 13 0.68 19.54 35.29
CA GLN A 13 0.57 19.83 33.87
C GLN A 13 -0.45 18.89 33.19
N LYS A 14 -1.51 19.46 32.63
CA LYS A 14 -2.61 18.75 31.94
C LYS A 14 -2.15 17.79 30.83
N ASN A 15 -1.07 18.13 30.12
CA ASN A 15 -0.47 17.25 29.10
C ASN A 15 0.25 16.03 29.70
N VAL A 16 0.82 16.12 30.91
CA VAL A 16 1.43 15.00 31.63
C VAL A 16 0.34 14.09 32.20
N ALA A 17 -0.72 14.67 32.76
CA ALA A 17 -1.89 13.92 33.22
C ALA A 17 -2.55 13.15 32.06
N LEU A 18 -2.80 13.80 30.92
CA LEU A 18 -3.32 13.14 29.72
C LEU A 18 -2.42 11.99 29.25
N LEU A 19 -1.09 12.16 29.29
CA LEU A 19 -0.16 11.11 28.90
C LEU A 19 -0.20 9.90 29.85
N LYS A 20 -0.43 10.12 31.15
CA LYS A 20 -0.67 9.05 32.14
C LYS A 20 -1.97 8.31 31.84
N THR A 21 -3.06 9.02 31.58
CA THR A 21 -4.36 8.42 31.21
C THR A 21 -4.22 7.54 29.96
N ILE A 22 -3.54 8.05 28.92
CA ILE A 22 -3.25 7.28 27.70
C ILE A 22 -2.43 6.03 28.01
N TYR A 23 -1.39 6.15 28.83
CA TYR A 23 -0.54 5.02 29.18
C TYR A 23 -1.32 3.95 29.97
N GLU A 24 -2.18 4.36 30.88
CA GLU A 24 -3.00 3.42 31.66
C GLU A 24 -3.98 2.66 30.75
N HIS A 25 -4.64 3.34 29.81
CA HIS A 25 -5.52 2.67 28.84
C HIS A 25 -4.77 1.67 27.95
N ILE A 26 -3.51 1.98 27.58
CA ILE A 26 -2.64 1.04 26.85
C ILE A 26 -2.28 -0.15 27.75
N ARG A 27 -1.91 0.11 29.02
CA ARG A 27 -1.48 -0.92 29.98
C ARG A 27 -2.60 -1.90 30.31
N THR A 28 -3.84 -1.43 30.40
CA THR A 28 -5.02 -2.26 30.72
C THR A 28 -5.72 -2.81 29.48
N ASP A 29 -5.15 -2.63 28.28
CA ASP A 29 -5.75 -3.00 26.98
C ASP A 29 -7.20 -2.53 26.80
N ASN A 30 -7.54 -1.38 27.37
CA ASN A 30 -8.91 -0.86 27.44
C ASN A 30 -9.09 0.37 26.54
N ILE A 31 -8.45 0.39 25.37
CA ILE A 31 -8.53 1.52 24.42
C ILE A 31 -9.96 1.76 23.92
N ILE A 32 -10.78 0.71 23.90
CA ILE A 32 -12.19 0.76 23.49
C ILE A 32 -13.03 1.61 24.47
N SER A 33 -12.62 1.75 25.73
CA SER A 33 -13.30 2.60 26.73
C SER A 33 -12.86 4.07 26.68
N TRP A 34 -12.28 4.55 25.57
CA TRP A 34 -11.88 5.95 25.43
C TRP A 34 -13.11 6.86 25.43
N ASP A 35 -13.42 7.43 26.59
CA ASP A 35 -14.50 8.38 26.78
C ASP A 35 -13.95 9.81 26.85
N GLU A 36 -14.20 10.61 25.81
CA GLU A 36 -13.72 11.99 25.74
C GLU A 36 -14.36 12.90 26.78
N ASP A 37 -15.61 12.65 27.19
CA ASP A 37 -16.29 13.43 28.22
C ASP A 37 -15.66 13.18 29.58
N LYS A 38 -15.51 11.90 29.96
CA LYS A 38 -14.89 11.51 31.23
C LYS A 38 -13.45 12.01 31.34
N ILE A 39 -12.65 11.83 30.29
CA ILE A 39 -11.25 12.25 30.26
C ILE A 39 -11.14 13.79 30.32
N SER A 40 -12.02 14.52 29.63
CA SER A 40 -12.04 15.98 29.69
C SER A 40 -12.37 16.48 31.10
N ALA A 41 -13.34 15.84 31.78
CA ALA A 41 -13.70 16.13 33.15
C ALA A 41 -12.55 15.85 34.14
N GLU A 42 -11.91 14.67 34.05
CA GLU A 42 -10.75 14.30 34.89
C GLU A 42 -9.57 15.26 34.74
N LEU A 43 -9.37 15.80 33.54
CA LEU A 43 -8.29 16.75 33.23
C LEU A 43 -8.67 18.21 33.49
N GLY A 44 -9.93 18.50 33.85
CA GLY A 44 -10.44 19.86 34.03
C GLY A 44 -10.29 20.73 32.78
N ILE A 45 -10.61 20.18 31.61
CA ILE A 45 -10.53 20.85 30.29
C ILE A 45 -11.79 20.62 29.48
N THR A 46 -11.99 21.43 28.44
CA THR A 46 -13.02 21.16 27.42
C THR A 46 -12.52 20.11 26.42
N LYS A 47 -13.44 19.52 25.66
CA LYS A 47 -13.12 18.61 24.54
C LYS A 47 -12.17 19.23 23.51
N ASP A 48 -12.36 20.52 23.19
CA ASP A 48 -11.48 21.23 22.24
C ASP A 48 -10.06 21.37 22.80
N MET A 49 -9.94 21.67 24.10
CA MET A 49 -8.65 21.70 24.77
C MET A 49 -8.00 20.30 24.83
N LEU A 50 -8.79 19.24 25.03
CA LEU A 50 -8.31 17.87 24.95
C LEU A 50 -7.73 17.57 23.56
N TYR A 51 -8.40 17.99 22.48
CA TYR A 51 -7.90 17.86 21.11
C TYR A 51 -6.58 18.62 20.89
N CYS A 52 -6.46 19.84 21.41
CA CYS A 52 -5.21 20.61 21.39
C CYS A 52 -4.07 19.89 22.12
N HIS A 53 -4.32 19.36 23.32
CA HIS A 53 -3.33 18.60 24.08
C HIS A 53 -2.91 17.31 23.39
N LYS A 54 -3.86 16.53 22.82
CA LYS A 54 -3.57 15.35 21.98
C LYS A 54 -2.65 15.72 20.81
N THR A 55 -2.94 16.84 20.13
CA THR A 55 -2.14 17.34 19.01
C THR A 55 -0.71 17.70 19.43
N TRP A 56 -0.53 18.39 20.55
CA TRP A 56 0.80 18.74 21.06
C TRP A 56 1.60 17.52 21.52
N LEU A 57 0.96 16.57 22.19
CA LEU A 57 1.61 15.30 22.56
C LEU A 57 2.08 14.55 21.32
N LEU A 58 1.23 14.43 20.30
CA LEU A 58 1.59 13.78 19.04
C LEU A 58 2.78 14.48 18.35
N LYS A 59 2.78 15.82 18.31
CA LYS A 59 3.92 16.60 17.78
C LYS A 59 5.21 16.31 18.55
N GLY A 60 5.14 16.26 19.88
CA GLY A 60 6.28 15.94 20.75
C GLY A 60 6.80 14.51 20.56
N ILE A 61 5.90 13.52 20.50
CA ILE A 61 6.24 12.11 20.25
C ILE A 61 6.91 11.96 18.89
N ARG A 62 6.39 12.59 17.83
CA ARG A 62 6.99 12.54 16.49
C ARG A 62 8.38 13.16 16.49
N LYS A 63 8.56 14.33 17.12
CA LYS A 63 9.88 14.98 17.23
C LYS A 63 10.90 14.08 17.96
N PHE A 64 10.46 13.40 19.02
CA PHE A 64 11.27 12.43 19.75
C PHE A 64 11.59 11.19 18.90
N TYR A 65 10.58 10.57 18.29
CA TYR A 65 10.70 9.37 17.47
C TYR A 65 11.63 9.56 16.27
N PHE A 66 11.49 10.68 15.56
CA PHE A 66 12.35 11.02 14.41
C PHE A 66 13.67 11.71 14.82
N ASN A 67 14.02 11.70 16.12
CA ASN A 67 15.25 12.24 16.70
C ASN A 67 15.63 13.66 16.23
N ARG A 68 14.64 14.56 16.09
CA ARG A 68 14.89 15.91 15.57
C ARG A 68 15.04 16.91 16.72
N SER A 69 16.28 17.30 17.03
CA SER A 69 16.49 18.55 17.77
C SER A 69 16.33 19.71 16.77
N GLU A 70 15.37 20.61 17.02
CA GLU A 70 15.16 21.82 16.18
C GLU A 70 16.40 22.75 16.16
N ASN A 71 17.44 22.43 16.94
CA ASN A 71 18.60 23.29 17.18
C ASN A 71 19.77 23.08 16.21
N LYS A 72 19.73 22.11 15.28
CA LYS A 72 20.85 21.91 14.32
C LYS A 72 20.62 22.51 12.93
N THR A 73 19.44 23.00 12.60
CA THR A 73 19.14 23.56 11.27
C THR A 73 18.90 25.07 11.26
N SER A 74 18.70 25.72 12.40
CA SER A 74 18.46 27.17 12.46
C SER A 74 19.71 28.04 12.39
N ALA A 75 20.92 27.50 12.60
CA ALA A 75 22.14 28.29 12.74
C ALA A 75 22.91 28.58 11.43
N LYS A 76 22.40 28.18 10.26
CA LYS A 76 23.09 28.41 8.96
C LYS A 76 22.22 29.00 7.84
N PHE A 77 21.02 29.49 8.13
CA PHE A 77 20.24 30.25 7.14
C PHE A 77 20.68 31.73 7.17
N ARG A 78 21.85 31.98 6.56
CA ARG A 78 22.36 33.33 6.27
C ARG A 78 21.37 34.09 5.37
N ILE A 79 21.43 35.41 5.50
CA ILE A 79 20.50 36.46 5.09
C ILE A 79 20.27 36.57 3.56
N ASP A 80 20.93 35.76 2.72
CA ASP A 80 20.90 35.86 1.25
C ASP A 80 20.02 34.83 0.51
N TYR A 81 19.30 33.94 1.21
CA TYR A 81 18.50 32.89 0.54
C TYR A 81 17.03 33.28 0.30
N ASN A 82 16.52 32.96 -0.90
CA ASN A 82 15.09 33.06 -1.22
C ASN A 82 14.25 32.27 -0.19
N ARG A 83 13.43 32.98 0.58
CA ARG A 83 12.58 32.44 1.65
C ARG A 83 11.69 31.27 1.18
N ASP A 84 11.18 31.31 -0.05
CA ASP A 84 10.34 30.25 -0.62
C ASP A 84 11.16 28.94 -0.82
N GLN A 85 12.43 29.06 -1.21
CA GLN A 85 13.34 27.92 -1.36
C GLN A 85 13.73 27.33 0.00
N CYS A 86 13.93 28.16 1.03
CA CYS A 86 14.18 27.70 2.39
C CYS A 86 13.01 26.88 2.94
N GLU A 87 11.77 27.32 2.71
CA GLU A 87 10.57 26.56 3.11
C GLU A 87 10.44 25.24 2.35
N LEU A 88 10.75 25.21 1.05
CA LEU A 88 10.80 23.97 0.29
C LEU A 88 11.87 23.01 0.85
N ASN A 89 13.09 23.48 1.10
CA ASN A 89 14.17 22.66 1.64
C ASN A 89 13.83 22.12 3.04
N ARG A 90 13.15 22.93 3.87
CA ARG A 90 12.60 22.48 5.16
C ARG A 90 11.58 21.36 4.97
N ALA A 91 10.70 21.46 3.98
CA ALA A 91 9.73 20.41 3.66
C ALA A 91 10.41 19.12 3.16
N LYS A 92 11.44 19.23 2.30
CA LYS A 92 12.25 18.08 1.84
C LYS A 92 12.85 17.32 3.01
N SER A 93 13.54 18.02 3.91
CA SER A 93 14.13 17.42 5.12
C SER A 93 13.10 16.73 6.03
N LEU A 94 11.88 17.28 6.12
CA LEU A 94 10.78 16.63 6.86
C LEU A 94 10.29 15.34 6.16
N ILE A 95 10.29 15.29 4.84
CA ILE A 95 9.92 14.09 4.07
C ILE A 95 10.96 12.99 4.26
N ASP A 96 12.24 13.34 4.18
CA ASP A 96 13.37 12.41 4.32
C ASP A 96 13.41 11.77 5.70
N THR A 97 12.96 12.52 6.73
CA THR A 97 12.85 12.03 8.11
C THR A 97 11.51 11.35 8.42
N GLY A 98 10.56 11.27 7.49
CA GLY A 98 9.27 10.61 7.71
C GLY A 98 8.16 11.52 8.25
N MET A 99 8.45 12.77 8.60
CA MET A 99 7.48 13.80 9.02
C MET A 99 6.64 14.36 7.84
N ARG A 100 6.01 13.46 7.07
CA ARG A 100 5.33 13.77 5.81
C ARG A 100 4.06 14.61 5.99
N ARG A 101 3.35 14.46 7.11
CA ARG A 101 2.17 15.28 7.46
C ARG A 101 2.53 16.76 7.64
N GLU A 102 3.62 17.03 8.36
CA GLU A 102 4.12 18.39 8.58
C GLU A 102 4.64 18.97 7.27
N ALA A 103 5.40 18.18 6.50
CA ALA A 103 5.86 18.60 5.18
C ALA A 103 4.71 18.98 4.26
N LYS A 104 3.65 18.16 4.17
CA LYS A 104 2.43 18.46 3.38
C LYS A 104 1.86 19.83 3.74
N SER A 105 1.77 20.15 5.04
CA SER A 105 1.18 21.42 5.49
C SER A 105 1.99 22.62 5.01
N ILE A 106 3.33 22.53 5.05
CA ILE A 106 4.24 23.52 4.50
C ILE A 106 4.07 23.63 2.98
N LEU A 107 4.08 22.50 2.27
CA LEU A 107 3.95 22.46 0.81
C LEU A 107 2.63 23.09 0.31
N LEU A 108 1.50 22.79 0.97
CA LEU A 108 0.19 23.37 0.63
C LEU A 108 0.10 24.87 0.97
N SER A 109 0.82 25.34 1.98
CA SER A 109 0.92 26.77 2.29
C SER A 109 1.74 27.50 1.23
N LEU A 110 2.89 26.93 0.87
CA LEU A 110 3.78 27.47 -0.15
C LEU A 110 3.12 27.47 -1.53
N GLU A 111 2.38 26.42 -1.89
CA GLU A 111 1.58 26.34 -3.13
C GLU A 111 0.61 27.52 -3.22
N ARG A 112 -0.20 27.75 -2.18
CA ARG A 112 -1.19 28.84 -2.13
C ARG A 112 -0.52 30.20 -2.28
N LYS A 113 0.58 30.42 -1.58
CA LYS A 113 1.37 31.66 -1.66
C LYS A 113 1.90 31.91 -3.08
N LEU A 114 2.45 30.89 -3.73
CA LEU A 114 3.00 31.02 -5.09
C LEU A 114 1.91 31.20 -6.15
N LEU A 115 0.76 30.53 -6.01
CA LEU A 115 -0.38 30.67 -6.93
C LEU A 115 -1.09 32.02 -6.80
N ALA A 116 -0.98 32.70 -5.64
CA ALA A 116 -1.51 34.04 -5.45
C ALA A 116 -0.68 35.14 -6.11
N LYS A 117 0.56 34.86 -6.56
CA LYS A 117 1.39 35.83 -7.28
C LYS A 117 0.77 36.10 -8.67
N GLN A 118 0.65 37.37 -9.07
CA GLN A 118 0.15 37.76 -10.41
C GLN A 118 0.98 37.15 -11.55
N ARG A 119 2.30 37.06 -11.38
CA ARG A 119 3.22 36.40 -12.31
C ARG A 119 4.16 35.49 -11.53
N ASN A 120 4.37 34.27 -12.03
CA ASN A 120 5.36 33.35 -11.50
C ASN A 120 6.65 33.45 -12.31
N SER A 121 7.77 33.67 -11.61
CA SER A 121 9.10 33.53 -12.19
C SER A 121 9.41 32.07 -12.54
N GLU A 122 10.46 31.83 -13.31
CA GLU A 122 10.95 30.47 -13.58
C GLU A 122 11.33 29.73 -12.28
N LYS A 123 11.97 30.44 -11.33
CA LYS A 123 12.27 29.91 -9.99
C LYS A 123 11.00 29.48 -9.25
N ASP A 124 9.91 30.26 -9.34
CA ASP A 124 8.62 29.85 -8.76
C ASP A 124 8.07 28.59 -9.45
N LYS A 125 8.25 28.43 -10.77
CA LYS A 125 7.83 27.23 -11.49
C LYS A 125 8.63 25.99 -11.10
N VAL A 126 9.93 26.13 -10.82
CA VAL A 126 10.76 25.06 -10.24
C VAL A 126 10.23 24.65 -8.86
N ILE A 127 9.95 25.62 -7.98
CA ILE A 127 9.39 25.33 -6.66
C ILE A 127 8.02 24.65 -6.77
N LEU A 128 7.13 25.15 -7.64
CA LEU A 128 5.81 24.56 -7.91
C LEU A 128 5.90 23.13 -8.47
N PHE A 129 6.90 22.83 -9.30
CA PHE A 129 7.17 21.47 -9.76
C PHE A 129 7.51 20.55 -8.57
N TYR A 130 8.47 20.93 -7.72
CA TYR A 130 8.83 20.13 -6.54
C TYR A 130 7.66 19.96 -5.56
N ILE A 131 6.90 21.04 -5.30
CA ILE A 131 5.66 20.95 -4.50
C ILE A 131 4.71 19.91 -5.09
N SER A 132 4.47 19.98 -6.40
CA SER A 132 3.56 19.06 -7.09
C SER A 132 4.07 17.62 -7.04
N ARG A 133 5.37 17.38 -7.21
CA ARG A 133 6.01 16.07 -7.03
C ARG A 133 5.73 15.53 -5.62
N TYR A 134 6.14 16.25 -4.58
CA TYR A 134 6.06 15.70 -3.21
C TYR A 134 4.61 15.51 -2.76
N LEU A 135 3.69 16.38 -3.17
CA LEU A 135 2.26 16.19 -2.92
C LEU A 135 1.70 15.02 -3.73
N CYS A 136 2.14 14.81 -4.98
CA CYS A 136 1.83 13.63 -5.77
C CYS A 136 2.24 12.35 -5.01
N GLN A 137 3.48 12.25 -4.51
CA GLN A 137 3.94 11.11 -3.71
C GLN A 137 3.13 10.93 -2.41
N TYR A 138 2.81 12.02 -1.71
CA TYR A 138 2.00 11.97 -0.49
C TYR A 138 0.61 11.38 -0.77
N PHE A 139 -0.10 11.90 -1.77
CA PHE A 139 -1.46 11.45 -2.10
C PHE A 139 -1.48 10.07 -2.78
N TYR A 140 -0.40 9.68 -3.48
CA TYR A 140 -0.17 8.31 -3.91
C TYR A 140 -0.13 7.37 -2.70
N SER A 141 0.64 7.73 -1.67
CA SER A 141 0.90 6.89 -0.50
C SER A 141 -0.34 6.64 0.35
N ILE A 142 -1.18 7.66 0.53
CA ILE A 142 -2.44 7.58 1.30
C ILE A 142 -3.66 7.17 0.44
N LYS A 143 -3.40 6.74 -0.80
CA LYS A 143 -4.42 6.31 -1.77
C LYS A 143 -5.52 7.36 -2.03
N SER A 144 -5.21 8.66 -1.99
CA SER A 144 -6.17 9.74 -2.25
C SER A 144 -6.23 10.11 -3.74
N GLU A 145 -7.10 9.45 -4.50
CA GLU A 145 -7.10 9.48 -5.97
C GLU A 145 -7.28 10.87 -6.59
N ASN A 146 -8.32 11.60 -6.18
CA ASN A 146 -8.62 12.93 -6.75
C ASN A 146 -7.45 13.91 -6.58
N LYS A 147 -6.85 13.92 -5.39
CA LYS A 147 -5.70 14.78 -5.09
C LYS A 147 -4.44 14.28 -5.80
N PHE A 148 -4.22 12.97 -5.85
CA PHE A 148 -3.13 12.37 -6.61
C PHE A 148 -3.18 12.78 -8.09
N ARG A 149 -4.33 12.59 -8.76
CA ARG A 149 -4.55 12.99 -10.17
C ARG A 149 -4.33 14.48 -10.41
N LYS A 150 -4.78 15.35 -9.48
CA LYS A 150 -4.54 16.79 -9.55
C LYS A 150 -3.03 17.09 -9.56
N TYR A 151 -2.31 16.61 -8.55
CA TYR A 151 -0.90 16.96 -8.37
C TYR A 151 0.03 16.29 -9.37
N SER A 152 -0.31 15.09 -9.86
CA SER A 152 0.46 14.44 -10.93
C SER A 152 0.37 15.22 -12.24
N ARG A 153 -0.82 15.68 -12.63
CA ARG A 153 -1.01 16.56 -13.80
C ARG A 153 -0.27 17.89 -13.66
N LEU A 154 -0.29 18.49 -12.47
CA LEU A 154 0.45 19.72 -12.21
C LEU A 154 1.97 19.51 -12.31
N ALA A 155 2.51 18.42 -11.77
CA ALA A 155 3.92 18.09 -11.88
C ALA A 155 4.35 17.96 -13.34
N VAL A 156 3.59 17.23 -14.16
CA VAL A 156 3.83 17.10 -15.61
C VAL A 156 3.77 18.47 -16.29
N LYS A 157 2.73 19.28 -16.02
CA LYS A 157 2.57 20.62 -16.60
C LYS A 157 3.76 21.53 -16.29
N HIS A 158 4.21 21.56 -15.03
CA HIS A 158 5.34 22.39 -14.62
C HIS A 158 6.66 21.90 -15.23
N TYR A 159 6.89 20.59 -15.26
CA TYR A 159 8.08 20.03 -15.90
C TYR A 159 8.14 20.35 -17.40
N MET A 160 7.03 20.16 -18.13
CA MET A 160 6.98 20.46 -19.56
C MET A 160 7.21 21.94 -19.87
N PHE A 161 6.74 22.84 -19.00
CA PHE A 161 7.06 24.27 -19.11
C PHE A 161 8.57 24.53 -18.95
N LEU A 162 9.19 23.97 -17.91
CA LEU A 162 10.62 24.13 -17.65
C LEU A 162 11.47 23.52 -18.77
N LEU A 163 11.07 22.35 -19.29
CA LEU A 163 11.74 21.69 -20.41
C LEU A 163 11.69 22.53 -21.69
N ARG A 164 10.54 23.14 -22.01
CA ARG A 164 10.41 24.04 -23.17
C ARG A 164 11.30 25.28 -23.02
N LYS A 165 11.40 25.84 -21.81
CA LYS A 165 12.26 26.98 -21.52
C LYS A 165 13.75 26.62 -21.68
N ALA A 166 14.18 25.50 -21.11
CA ALA A 166 15.55 25.01 -21.25
C ALA A 166 15.92 24.79 -22.73
N LYS A 167 15.03 24.14 -23.50
CA LYS A 167 15.21 23.95 -24.95
C LYS A 167 15.31 25.27 -25.71
N ALA A 168 14.43 26.23 -25.44
CA ALA A 168 14.47 27.54 -26.09
C ALA A 168 15.74 28.33 -25.77
N ALA A 169 16.32 28.12 -24.59
CA ALA A 169 17.58 28.71 -24.17
C ALA A 169 18.82 27.93 -24.67
N ASN A 170 18.63 26.79 -25.35
CA ASN A 170 19.68 25.84 -25.70
C ASN A 170 20.53 25.38 -24.50
N VAL A 171 19.90 25.19 -23.34
CA VAL A 171 20.53 24.72 -22.10
C VAL A 171 19.96 23.34 -21.74
N GLN A 172 20.80 22.46 -21.20
CA GLN A 172 20.30 21.20 -20.64
C GLN A 172 19.47 21.45 -19.37
N PRO A 173 18.27 20.86 -19.26
CA PRO A 173 17.47 20.96 -18.04
C PRO A 173 18.19 20.28 -16.87
N ASP A 174 18.00 20.80 -15.66
CA ASP A 174 18.55 20.20 -14.44
C ASP A 174 18.12 18.72 -14.34
N PRO A 175 19.09 17.77 -14.29
CA PRO A 175 18.82 16.34 -14.19
C PRO A 175 17.88 15.97 -13.03
N ASP A 176 17.92 16.72 -11.92
CA ASP A 176 17.03 16.46 -10.78
C ASP A 176 15.56 16.65 -11.16
N LEU A 177 15.25 17.57 -12.09
CA LEU A 177 13.90 17.75 -12.60
C LEU A 177 13.45 16.50 -13.36
N LYS A 178 14.33 15.91 -14.18
CA LYS A 178 14.03 14.70 -14.95
C LYS A 178 13.82 13.49 -14.03
N ILE A 179 14.71 13.28 -13.05
CA ILE A 179 14.56 12.22 -12.03
C ILE A 179 13.22 12.34 -11.30
N ASN A 180 12.88 13.53 -10.81
CA ASN A 180 11.63 13.76 -10.09
C ASN A 180 10.38 13.65 -10.98
N TYR A 181 10.50 14.00 -12.26
CA TYR A 181 9.45 13.82 -13.25
C TYR A 181 9.20 12.32 -13.48
N CYS A 182 10.26 11.54 -13.67
CA CYS A 182 10.18 10.09 -13.82
C CYS A 182 9.54 9.40 -12.62
N TYR A 183 9.86 9.81 -11.38
CA TYR A 183 9.14 9.35 -10.19
C TYR A 183 7.63 9.63 -10.28
N CYS A 184 7.23 10.83 -10.71
CA CYS A 184 5.81 11.16 -10.87
C CYS A 184 5.13 10.27 -11.92
N ARG A 185 5.79 10.05 -13.05
CA ARG A 185 5.27 9.20 -14.14
C ARG A 185 5.16 7.74 -13.71
N SER A 186 6.15 7.23 -12.97
CA SER A 186 6.11 5.90 -12.38
C SER A 186 4.93 5.74 -11.41
N PHE A 187 4.69 6.74 -10.53
CA PHE A 187 3.51 6.73 -9.66
C PHE A 187 2.20 6.78 -10.45
N MET A 188 2.14 7.50 -11.58
CA MET A 188 0.94 7.54 -12.42
C MET A 188 0.62 6.19 -13.05
N ALA A 189 1.63 5.50 -13.59
CA ALA A 189 1.46 4.17 -14.17
C ALA A 189 1.06 3.14 -13.09
N THR A 190 1.69 3.19 -11.92
CA THR A 190 1.50 2.18 -10.86
C THR A 190 0.39 2.50 -9.85
N TYR A 191 -0.38 3.58 -10.02
CA TYR A 191 -1.41 3.95 -9.04
C TYR A 191 -2.58 2.96 -8.98
N HIS A 192 -3.03 2.52 -10.16
CA HIS A 192 -4.00 1.45 -10.36
C HIS A 192 -3.42 0.45 -11.35
N VAL A 193 -2.55 -0.43 -10.89
CA VAL A 193 -2.06 -1.52 -11.73
C VAL A 193 -3.28 -2.36 -12.14
N LYS A 194 -3.66 -2.25 -13.41
CA LYS A 194 -4.75 -3.02 -14.04
C LYS A 194 -4.16 -4.16 -14.87
N HIS A 195 -2.99 -3.93 -15.45
CA HIS A 195 -2.28 -4.88 -16.31
C HIS A 195 -0.77 -4.90 -16.02
N ILE A 196 -0.07 -5.93 -16.48
CA ILE A 196 1.39 -6.07 -16.30
C ILE A 196 2.12 -4.92 -17.03
N GLU A 197 1.57 -4.43 -18.13
CA GLU A 197 2.08 -3.30 -18.89
C GLU A 197 2.16 -2.01 -18.07
N ASP A 198 1.28 -1.83 -17.08
CA ASP A 198 1.32 -0.68 -16.17
C ASP A 198 2.57 -0.73 -15.25
N LEU A 199 2.97 -1.94 -14.84
CA LEU A 199 4.20 -2.17 -14.07
C LEU A 199 5.43 -1.91 -14.96
N ALA A 200 5.41 -2.41 -16.20
CA ALA A 200 6.48 -2.21 -17.17
C ALA A 200 6.65 -0.73 -17.53
N GLU A 201 5.56 0.02 -17.75
CA GLU A 201 5.63 1.47 -17.97
C GLU A 201 6.18 2.17 -16.72
N GLY A 202 5.68 1.82 -15.54
CA GLY A 202 6.13 2.39 -14.27
C GLY A 202 7.63 2.19 -14.03
N ARG A 203 8.14 0.99 -14.35
CA ARG A 203 9.56 0.66 -14.29
C ARG A 203 10.38 1.46 -15.30
N LYS A 204 9.95 1.53 -16.56
CA LYS A 204 10.68 2.22 -17.63
C LYS A 204 11.07 3.65 -17.21
N TYR A 205 10.17 4.39 -16.57
CA TYR A 205 10.50 5.73 -16.07
C TYR A 205 11.55 5.71 -14.94
N LEU A 206 11.52 4.71 -14.05
CA LEU A 206 12.52 4.60 -12.98
C LEU A 206 13.90 4.21 -13.53
N GLU A 207 13.95 3.35 -14.55
CA GLU A 207 15.19 3.03 -15.27
C GLU A 207 15.76 4.26 -15.98
N GLU A 208 14.91 5.05 -16.65
CA GLU A 208 15.32 6.33 -17.23
C GLU A 208 15.86 7.31 -16.15
N ALA A 209 15.28 7.32 -14.96
CA ALA A 209 15.83 8.11 -13.85
C ALA A 209 17.16 7.55 -13.34
N LEU A 210 17.33 6.23 -13.33
CA LEU A 210 18.55 5.55 -12.87
C LEU A 210 19.72 5.88 -13.80
N GLU A 211 19.49 5.90 -15.11
CA GLU A 211 20.47 6.34 -16.11
C GLU A 211 20.93 7.78 -15.87
N GLU A 212 20.00 8.68 -15.53
CA GLU A 212 20.36 10.07 -15.19
C GLU A 212 21.19 10.18 -13.90
N THR A 213 20.98 9.31 -12.91
CA THR A 213 21.82 9.30 -11.69
C THR A 213 23.25 8.85 -11.94
N GLY A 214 23.47 7.96 -12.92
CA GLY A 214 24.81 7.46 -13.27
C GLY A 214 25.77 8.56 -13.72
N LYS A 215 25.26 9.74 -14.05
CA LYS A 215 26.04 10.92 -14.46
C LYS A 215 26.47 11.82 -13.28
N ARG A 216 26.01 11.56 -12.05
CA ARG A 216 26.11 12.49 -10.91
C ARG A 216 26.69 11.92 -9.61
N GLU A 217 27.03 10.64 -9.56
CA GLU A 217 27.52 9.94 -8.34
C GLU A 217 26.60 10.09 -7.09
N ASP A 218 25.31 10.42 -7.25
CA ASP A 218 24.38 10.47 -6.10
C ASP A 218 23.92 9.05 -5.72
N LYS A 219 24.76 8.39 -4.91
CA LYS A 219 24.55 7.02 -4.43
C LYS A 219 23.26 6.87 -3.62
N SER A 220 22.81 7.91 -2.93
CA SER A 220 21.59 7.89 -2.13
C SER A 220 20.34 7.83 -3.01
N ILE A 221 20.24 8.71 -4.01
CA ILE A 221 19.11 8.69 -4.96
C ILE A 221 19.13 7.41 -5.78
N ARG A 222 20.32 6.95 -6.19
CA ARG A 222 20.51 5.69 -6.90
C ARG A 222 19.93 4.51 -6.10
N SER A 223 20.26 4.41 -4.82
CA SER A 223 19.69 3.41 -3.91
C SER A 223 18.15 3.42 -3.89
N ASP A 224 17.52 4.60 -3.81
CA ASP A 224 16.05 4.71 -3.86
C ASP A 224 15.48 4.18 -5.18
N LEU A 225 16.11 4.50 -6.31
CA LEU A 225 15.66 4.00 -7.62
C LEU A 225 15.80 2.48 -7.71
N LEU A 226 16.95 1.93 -7.35
CA LEU A 226 17.22 0.48 -7.34
C LEU A 226 16.20 -0.27 -6.48
N MET A 227 15.89 0.23 -5.28
CA MET A 227 14.90 -0.36 -4.39
C MET A 227 13.48 -0.35 -5.00
N ASN A 228 13.06 0.77 -5.61
CA ASN A 228 11.75 0.85 -6.24
C ASN A 228 11.66 -0.04 -7.50
N ILE A 229 12.70 -0.09 -8.33
CA ILE A 229 12.78 -0.96 -9.52
C ILE A 229 12.71 -2.44 -9.10
N ALA A 230 13.55 -2.87 -8.16
CA ALA A 230 13.55 -4.23 -7.64
C ALA A 230 12.16 -4.59 -7.06
N ASN A 231 11.51 -3.66 -6.36
CA ASN A 231 10.18 -3.87 -5.82
C ASN A 231 9.11 -4.04 -6.93
N ILE A 232 9.17 -3.27 -8.02
CA ILE A 232 8.26 -3.44 -9.17
C ILE A 232 8.47 -4.83 -9.80
N TYR A 233 9.72 -5.22 -10.08
CA TYR A 233 10.02 -6.54 -10.63
C TYR A 233 9.57 -7.69 -9.73
N THR A 234 9.59 -7.54 -8.40
CA THR A 234 9.04 -8.59 -7.50
C THR A 234 7.55 -8.82 -7.70
N SER A 235 6.83 -7.86 -8.28
CA SER A 235 5.39 -7.95 -8.56
C SER A 235 5.09 -8.38 -10.01
N GLU A 236 6.10 -8.56 -10.86
CA GLU A 236 5.92 -8.93 -12.27
C GLU A 236 6.13 -10.43 -12.50
N PRO A 237 5.26 -11.09 -13.28
CA PRO A 237 5.49 -12.48 -13.69
C PRO A 237 6.79 -12.61 -14.49
N GLY A 238 7.69 -13.50 -14.05
CA GLY A 238 9.01 -13.68 -14.67
C GLY A 238 10.05 -12.60 -14.32
N GLY A 239 9.71 -11.62 -13.48
CA GLY A 239 10.60 -10.51 -13.11
C GLY A 239 11.69 -10.85 -12.10
N PHE A 240 11.73 -12.07 -11.55
CA PHE A 240 12.54 -12.39 -10.37
C PHE A 240 14.06 -12.27 -10.60
N LEU A 241 14.56 -12.69 -11.76
CA LEU A 241 15.99 -12.56 -12.10
C LEU A 241 16.42 -11.08 -12.10
N ASN A 242 15.61 -10.21 -12.69
CA ASN A 242 15.88 -8.77 -12.72
C ASN A 242 15.76 -8.17 -11.32
N ALA A 243 14.74 -8.56 -10.54
CA ALA A 243 14.60 -8.11 -9.17
C ALA A 243 15.85 -8.46 -8.32
N GLU A 244 16.38 -9.67 -8.48
CA GLU A 244 17.60 -10.12 -7.80
C GLU A 244 18.82 -9.31 -8.24
N LYS A 245 18.98 -9.06 -9.55
CA LYS A 245 20.04 -8.21 -10.10
C LYS A 245 20.02 -6.81 -9.51
N PHE A 246 18.86 -6.13 -9.54
CA PHE A 246 18.74 -4.77 -9.01
C PHE A 246 18.90 -4.72 -7.48
N ALA A 247 18.47 -5.76 -6.76
CA ALA A 247 18.70 -5.84 -5.32
C ALA A 247 20.19 -6.04 -4.98
N ALA A 248 20.91 -6.88 -5.74
CA ALA A 248 22.34 -7.08 -5.58
C ALA A 248 23.14 -5.80 -5.89
N GLU A 249 22.77 -5.09 -6.96
CA GLU A 249 23.34 -3.79 -7.30
C GLU A 249 23.08 -2.76 -6.18
N GLY A 250 21.87 -2.77 -5.61
CA GLY A 250 21.52 -1.95 -4.45
C GLY A 250 22.38 -2.22 -3.22
N ILE A 251 22.71 -3.48 -2.95
CA ILE A 251 23.62 -3.87 -1.85
C ILE A 251 25.01 -3.30 -2.10
N SER A 252 25.55 -3.44 -3.31
CA SER A 252 26.87 -2.89 -3.67
C SER A 252 26.88 -1.38 -3.51
N ASN A 253 25.89 -0.68 -4.08
CA ASN A 253 25.77 0.76 -3.98
C ASN A 253 25.66 1.25 -2.53
N ALA A 254 24.86 0.56 -1.69
CA ALA A 254 24.73 0.90 -0.27
C ALA A 254 26.03 0.66 0.53
N ALA A 255 26.80 -0.36 0.18
CA ALA A 255 28.09 -0.65 0.80
C ALA A 255 29.13 0.44 0.52
N GLU A 256 29.15 0.98 -0.70
CA GLU A 256 30.12 2.01 -1.11
C GLU A 256 30.05 3.31 -0.30
N TYR A 257 28.90 3.64 0.28
CA TYR A 257 28.78 4.81 1.17
C TYR A 257 28.44 4.42 2.62
N GLY A 258 28.59 3.14 2.98
CA GLY A 258 28.57 2.65 4.35
C GLY A 258 27.18 2.50 4.98
N SER A 259 26.11 2.36 4.20
CA SER A 259 24.74 2.24 4.74
C SER A 259 24.35 0.78 5.04
N THR A 260 24.68 0.32 6.26
CA THR A 260 24.31 -1.02 6.72
C THR A 260 22.80 -1.25 6.69
N ALA A 261 22.01 -0.26 7.08
CA ALA A 261 20.54 -0.37 7.12
C ALA A 261 19.96 -0.61 5.71
N GLU A 262 20.46 0.09 4.68
CA GLU A 262 20.01 -0.12 3.30
C GLU A 262 20.46 -1.47 2.74
N ILE A 263 21.68 -1.93 3.06
CA ILE A 263 22.15 -3.27 2.68
C ILE A 263 21.16 -4.34 3.16
N TYR A 264 20.79 -4.31 4.44
CA TYR A 264 19.85 -5.29 4.98
C TYR A 264 18.43 -5.11 4.46
N ALA A 265 18.03 -3.89 4.12
CA ALA A 265 16.76 -3.67 3.44
C ALA A 265 16.71 -4.35 2.06
N PHE A 266 17.78 -4.26 1.27
CA PHE A 266 17.88 -5.02 0.01
C PHE A 266 17.95 -6.54 0.24
N LYS A 267 18.63 -7.01 1.30
CA LYS A 267 18.62 -8.44 1.66
C LYS A 267 17.22 -8.95 2.01
N ILE A 268 16.34 -8.13 2.58
CA ILE A 268 14.93 -8.50 2.80
C ILE A 268 14.21 -8.65 1.45
N VAL A 269 14.51 -7.82 0.45
CA VAL A 269 13.98 -8.00 -0.91
C VAL A 269 14.47 -9.32 -1.53
N GLN A 270 15.75 -9.64 -1.39
CA GLN A 270 16.29 -10.92 -1.85
C GLN A 270 15.68 -12.11 -1.09
N LEU A 271 15.48 -12.00 0.22
CA LEU A 271 14.82 -13.02 1.02
C LEU A 271 13.38 -13.26 0.54
N HIS A 272 12.66 -12.18 0.20
CA HIS A 272 11.34 -12.27 -0.40
C HIS A 272 11.37 -13.02 -1.74
N LEU A 273 12.34 -12.74 -2.61
CA LEU A 273 12.52 -13.47 -3.86
C LEU A 273 12.84 -14.96 -3.63
N LYS A 274 13.76 -15.26 -2.71
CA LYS A 274 14.10 -16.65 -2.33
C LYS A 274 12.89 -17.41 -1.82
N PHE A 275 12.05 -16.76 -1.02
CA PHE A 275 10.81 -17.34 -0.54
C PHE A 275 9.81 -17.60 -1.67
N LEU A 276 9.59 -16.62 -2.56
CA LEU A 276 8.75 -16.79 -3.75
C LEU A 276 9.27 -17.88 -4.69
N GLN A 277 10.60 -18.03 -4.79
CA GLN A 277 11.27 -19.08 -5.57
C GLN A 277 11.43 -20.40 -4.81
N LYS A 278 10.93 -20.50 -3.57
CA LYS A 278 11.01 -21.69 -2.70
C LYS A 278 12.43 -22.21 -2.45
N GLN A 279 13.41 -21.32 -2.53
CA GLN A 279 14.80 -21.60 -2.13
C GLN A 279 14.99 -21.54 -0.60
N ILE A 280 13.93 -21.20 0.13
CA ILE A 280 13.88 -21.19 1.58
C ILE A 280 12.45 -21.53 2.03
N ASP A 281 12.34 -22.33 3.08
CA ASP A 281 11.08 -22.68 3.73
C ASP A 281 10.55 -21.51 4.59
N ALA A 282 9.32 -21.63 5.09
CA ALA A 282 8.69 -20.58 5.88
C ALA A 282 9.46 -20.32 7.18
N GLU A 283 9.87 -21.37 7.91
CA GLU A 283 10.59 -21.23 9.18
C GLU A 283 11.96 -20.55 9.02
N GLY A 284 12.78 -21.03 8.08
CA GLY A 284 14.06 -20.41 7.75
C GLY A 284 13.90 -18.98 7.23
N CYS A 285 12.82 -18.70 6.50
CA CYS A 285 12.50 -17.35 6.04
C CYS A 285 12.24 -16.41 7.22
N ILE A 286 11.40 -16.79 8.18
CA ILE A 286 11.09 -15.96 9.35
C ILE A 286 12.32 -15.71 10.21
N LYS A 287 13.17 -16.73 10.43
CA LYS A 287 14.42 -16.56 11.17
C LYS A 287 15.32 -15.49 10.53
N LYS A 288 15.57 -15.60 9.23
CA LYS A 288 16.37 -14.60 8.50
C LYS A 288 15.70 -13.24 8.42
N LEU A 289 14.36 -13.20 8.29
CA LEU A 289 13.60 -11.96 8.27
C LEU A 289 13.79 -11.20 9.59
N ASN A 290 13.67 -11.88 10.73
CA ASN A 290 13.90 -11.28 12.04
C ASN A 290 15.32 -10.67 12.16
N GLU A 291 16.34 -11.44 11.78
CA GLU A 291 17.73 -11.00 11.79
C GLU A 291 17.95 -9.77 10.90
N TYR A 292 17.52 -9.84 9.63
CA TYR A 292 17.71 -8.75 8.68
C TYR A 292 16.89 -7.52 9.05
N PHE A 293 15.69 -7.70 9.60
CA PHE A 293 14.81 -6.60 9.98
C PHE A 293 15.40 -5.79 11.14
N ILE A 294 15.99 -6.42 12.16
CA ILE A 294 16.66 -5.73 13.27
C ILE A 294 17.84 -4.88 12.78
N LEU A 295 18.53 -5.34 11.74
CA LEU A 295 19.68 -4.67 11.14
C LEU A 295 19.26 -3.56 10.16
N ALA A 296 18.11 -3.72 9.49
CA ALA A 296 17.55 -2.72 8.58
C ALA A 296 16.78 -1.61 9.32
N ASP A 297 16.00 -1.92 10.37
CA ASP A 297 15.10 -0.99 11.07
C ASP A 297 15.86 -0.03 12.01
N LYS A 298 16.81 0.72 11.44
CA LYS A 298 17.59 1.75 12.11
C LYS A 298 17.03 3.15 11.83
N PRO A 299 17.22 4.14 12.72
CA PRO A 299 16.70 5.49 12.55
C PRO A 299 17.05 6.16 11.21
N GLU A 300 18.24 5.87 10.68
CA GLU A 300 18.79 6.37 9.42
C GLU A 300 18.15 5.76 8.16
N LEU A 301 17.43 4.64 8.29
CA LEU A 301 16.76 4.03 7.14
C LEU A 301 15.66 4.96 6.61
N LYS A 302 15.70 5.22 5.31
CA LYS A 302 14.72 6.06 4.63
C LYS A 302 13.29 5.53 4.83
N PRO A 303 12.28 6.40 5.03
CA PRO A 303 10.89 5.99 5.18
C PRO A 303 10.34 5.18 3.98
N SER A 304 10.83 5.46 2.76
CA SER A 304 10.51 4.69 1.54
C SER A 304 10.93 3.22 1.68
N PHE A 305 12.19 2.99 2.04
CA PHE A 305 12.74 1.66 2.29
C PHE A 305 12.00 0.96 3.42
N ARG A 306 11.83 1.64 4.56
CA ARG A 306 11.15 1.07 5.74
C ARG A 306 9.76 0.56 5.38
N ARG A 307 9.01 1.30 4.56
CA ARG A 307 7.69 0.88 4.07
C ARG A 307 7.76 -0.35 3.18
N ILE A 308 8.70 -0.41 2.24
CA ILE A 308 8.87 -1.57 1.36
C ILE A 308 9.22 -2.82 2.17
N ILE A 309 10.21 -2.74 3.07
CA ILE A 309 10.62 -3.92 3.86
C ILE A 309 9.55 -4.35 4.86
N LEU A 310 8.78 -3.44 5.46
CA LEU A 310 7.66 -3.81 6.32
C LEU A 310 6.53 -4.47 5.54
N THR A 311 6.24 -4.00 4.33
CA THR A 311 5.25 -4.64 3.44
C THR A 311 5.69 -6.06 3.09
N LYS A 312 6.98 -6.26 2.77
CA LYS A 312 7.53 -7.59 2.50
C LYS A 312 7.57 -8.46 3.76
N ALA A 313 7.88 -7.90 4.92
CA ALA A 313 7.88 -8.62 6.18
C ALA A 313 6.48 -9.14 6.53
N VAL A 314 5.44 -8.30 6.38
CA VAL A 314 4.04 -8.72 6.54
C VAL A 314 3.70 -9.87 5.59
N PHE A 315 4.05 -9.73 4.30
CA PHE A 315 3.82 -10.80 3.32
C PHE A 315 4.52 -12.11 3.72
N LEU A 316 5.83 -12.06 4.00
CA LEU A 316 6.62 -13.22 4.37
C LEU A 316 6.11 -13.89 5.65
N SER A 317 5.74 -13.08 6.65
CA SER A 317 5.16 -13.58 7.89
C SER A 317 3.80 -14.25 7.68
N SER A 318 2.99 -13.81 6.72
CA SER A 318 1.64 -14.34 6.50
C SER A 318 1.62 -15.80 6.07
N SER A 319 2.73 -16.29 5.51
CA SER A 319 2.91 -17.69 5.15
C SER A 319 3.38 -18.58 6.31
N TYR A 320 3.55 -18.01 7.51
CA TYR A 320 3.95 -18.74 8.71
C TYR A 320 2.72 -19.04 9.58
N ARG A 321 2.66 -20.26 10.14
CA ARG A 321 1.48 -20.73 10.90
C ARG A 321 1.20 -19.90 12.16
N ASP A 322 2.21 -19.26 12.74
CA ASP A 322 2.04 -18.40 13.91
C ASP A 322 1.59 -16.99 13.54
N SER A 323 0.29 -16.73 13.75
CA SER A 323 -0.35 -15.43 13.56
C SER A 323 0.26 -14.29 14.39
N SER A 324 0.98 -14.58 15.48
CA SER A 324 1.61 -13.56 16.33
C SER A 324 2.74 -12.83 15.60
N VAL A 325 3.49 -13.55 14.75
CA VAL A 325 4.59 -13.00 13.95
C VAL A 325 4.04 -12.05 12.87
N VAL A 326 2.94 -12.43 12.23
CA VAL A 326 2.23 -11.57 11.26
C VAL A 326 1.79 -10.29 11.93
N TYR A 327 1.15 -10.44 13.09
CA TYR A 327 0.62 -9.32 13.85
C TYR A 327 1.72 -8.35 14.28
N HIS A 328 2.90 -8.85 14.68
CA HIS A 328 4.05 -8.02 15.03
C HIS A 328 4.48 -7.08 13.89
N TYR A 329 4.72 -7.59 12.70
CA TYR A 329 5.13 -6.77 11.55
C TYR A 329 4.02 -5.86 11.06
N PHE A 330 2.77 -6.35 11.13
CA PHE A 330 1.61 -5.57 10.77
C PHE A 330 1.42 -4.36 11.71
N GLN A 331 1.58 -4.55 13.03
CA GLN A 331 1.58 -3.46 14.01
C GLN A 331 2.69 -2.42 13.76
N LYS A 332 3.89 -2.87 13.38
CA LYS A 332 5.00 -1.97 13.01
C LYS A 332 4.66 -1.15 11.76
N LEU A 333 4.10 -1.78 10.73
CA LEU A 333 3.62 -1.10 9.51
C LEU A 333 2.55 -0.05 9.85
N ASN A 334 1.55 -0.43 10.66
CA ASN A 334 0.50 0.47 11.14
C ASN A 334 1.08 1.69 11.85
N SER A 335 1.94 1.45 12.83
CA SER A 335 2.57 2.50 13.63
C SER A 335 3.36 3.46 12.74
N MET A 336 4.13 2.94 11.80
CA MET A 336 4.92 3.74 10.86
C MET A 336 4.04 4.56 9.91
N GLU A 337 2.97 3.99 9.37
CA GLU A 337 2.02 4.73 8.54
C GLU A 337 1.36 5.86 9.32
N ILE A 338 0.90 5.61 10.56
CA ILE A 338 0.30 6.63 11.45
C ILE A 338 1.33 7.73 11.77
N LEU A 339 2.58 7.35 12.04
CA LEU A 339 3.68 8.27 12.29
C LEU A 339 4.11 9.03 11.03
N ASN A 340 3.84 8.56 9.82
CA ASN A 340 4.19 9.29 8.60
C ASN A 340 3.05 10.21 8.15
N PHE A 341 1.82 9.69 8.14
CA PHE A 341 0.68 10.33 7.49
C PHE A 341 -0.39 10.85 8.46
N GLY A 342 -0.44 10.32 9.68
CA GLY A 342 -1.48 10.57 10.69
C GLY A 342 -2.64 9.59 10.57
N PHE A 343 -3.29 9.26 11.70
CA PHE A 343 -4.32 8.21 11.80
C PHE A 343 -5.36 8.26 10.67
N ASP A 344 -6.06 9.38 10.48
CA ASP A 344 -7.10 9.50 9.46
C ASP A 344 -6.59 9.28 8.03
N SER A 345 -5.34 9.69 7.74
CA SER A 345 -4.74 9.53 6.41
C SER A 345 -4.14 8.14 6.18
N SER A 346 -3.71 7.48 7.26
CA SER A 346 -3.20 6.10 7.25
C SER A 346 -4.33 5.08 7.24
N PHE A 347 -5.49 5.41 7.81
CA PHE A 347 -6.66 4.55 7.90
C PHE A 347 -6.90 3.81 6.56
N ARG A 348 -7.03 4.56 5.46
CA ARG A 348 -7.22 3.98 4.12
C ARG A 348 -6.11 3.01 3.68
N SER A 349 -4.84 3.39 3.86
CA SER A 349 -3.73 2.52 3.45
C SER A 349 -3.66 1.25 4.27
N LEU A 350 -3.96 1.33 5.57
CA LEU A 350 -3.91 0.21 6.50
C LEU A 350 -5.04 -0.79 6.27
N TYR A 351 -6.28 -0.32 6.10
CA TYR A 351 -7.39 -1.23 5.83
C TYR A 351 -7.31 -1.85 4.44
N SER A 352 -6.88 -1.12 3.41
CA SER A 352 -6.62 -1.72 2.09
C SER A 352 -5.56 -2.83 2.19
N ALA A 353 -4.52 -2.65 3.03
CA ALA A 353 -3.53 -3.70 3.30
C ALA A 353 -4.12 -4.90 4.06
N LYS A 354 -4.94 -4.69 5.11
CA LYS A 354 -5.63 -5.77 5.83
C LYS A 354 -6.53 -6.58 4.90
N LEU A 355 -7.39 -5.90 4.15
CA LEU A 355 -8.35 -6.53 3.25
C LEU A 355 -7.64 -7.35 2.19
N LYS A 356 -6.58 -6.81 1.60
CA LYS A 356 -5.74 -7.55 0.65
C LYS A 356 -5.11 -8.78 1.30
N LEU A 357 -4.48 -8.64 2.47
CA LEU A 357 -3.86 -9.74 3.19
C LEU A 357 -4.83 -10.90 3.45
N TYR A 358 -6.02 -10.60 3.97
CA TYR A 358 -7.02 -11.63 4.28
C TYR A 358 -7.67 -12.21 3.03
N THR A 359 -7.77 -11.46 1.94
CA THR A 359 -8.31 -11.95 0.67
C THR A 359 -7.30 -12.83 -0.08
N ASP A 360 -6.02 -12.48 -0.06
CA ASP A 360 -4.96 -13.26 -0.72
C ASP A 360 -4.72 -14.62 -0.03
N ASN A 361 -5.06 -14.74 1.26
CA ASN A 361 -4.98 -15.98 2.04
C ASN A 361 -6.36 -16.59 2.35
N LEU A 362 -7.40 -16.21 1.60
CA LEU A 362 -8.78 -16.57 1.95
C LEU A 362 -9.11 -18.05 1.75
N PHE A 363 -8.38 -18.77 0.90
CA PHE A 363 -8.72 -20.14 0.50
C PHE A 363 -7.69 -21.16 0.97
N ILE A 364 -8.17 -22.29 1.49
CA ILE A 364 -7.36 -23.46 1.75
C ILE A 364 -7.28 -24.26 0.44
N MET A 365 -6.09 -24.27 -0.15
CA MET A 365 -5.84 -24.98 -1.41
C MET A 365 -5.49 -26.43 -1.12
N GLN A 366 -6.10 -27.36 -1.85
CA GLN A 366 -5.86 -28.79 -1.72
C GLN A 366 -5.34 -29.36 -3.05
N PRO A 367 -4.30 -30.21 -3.02
CA PRO A 367 -3.84 -30.89 -4.22
C PRO A 367 -4.86 -31.95 -4.68
N GLU A 368 -5.11 -32.00 -5.99
CA GLU A 368 -5.89 -33.04 -6.67
C GLU A 368 -5.18 -33.49 -7.95
N GLU A 369 -5.12 -34.79 -8.21
CA GLU A 369 -4.55 -35.31 -9.46
C GLU A 369 -5.52 -35.12 -10.64
N PHE A 370 -5.02 -34.54 -11.75
CA PHE A 370 -5.79 -34.40 -12.99
C PHE A 370 -4.89 -34.53 -14.22
N ALA A 371 -5.21 -35.47 -15.12
CA ALA A 371 -4.45 -35.71 -16.34
C ALA A 371 -2.93 -35.85 -16.12
N GLY A 372 -2.53 -36.53 -15.04
CA GLY A 372 -1.11 -36.71 -14.66
C GLY A 372 -0.43 -35.44 -14.12
N THR A 373 -1.19 -34.40 -13.79
CA THR A 373 -0.72 -33.17 -13.16
C THR A 373 -1.44 -32.96 -11.83
N THR A 374 -0.69 -32.81 -10.74
CA THR A 374 -1.27 -32.36 -9.47
C THR A 374 -1.73 -30.90 -9.63
N CYS A 375 -3.01 -30.65 -9.43
CA CYS A 375 -3.68 -29.34 -9.50
C CYS A 375 -4.02 -28.83 -8.09
N LEU A 376 -3.93 -27.52 -7.82
CA LEU A 376 -4.38 -26.94 -6.54
C LEU A 376 -5.81 -26.43 -6.64
N ILE A 377 -6.70 -26.93 -5.80
CA ILE A 377 -8.12 -26.61 -5.81
C ILE A 377 -8.54 -25.94 -4.49
N ALA A 378 -9.22 -24.82 -4.58
CA ALA A 378 -9.81 -24.13 -3.43
C ALA A 378 -11.14 -24.80 -3.04
N LYS A 379 -11.14 -25.69 -2.04
CA LYS A 379 -12.39 -26.35 -1.62
C LYS A 379 -13.21 -25.53 -0.63
N THR A 380 -12.53 -24.90 0.32
CA THR A 380 -13.16 -24.15 1.41
C THR A 380 -12.38 -22.86 1.71
N PRO A 381 -13.07 -21.80 2.15
CA PRO A 381 -12.39 -20.64 2.70
C PRO A 381 -11.73 -20.99 4.04
N ASP A 382 -10.63 -20.33 4.35
CA ASP A 382 -10.02 -20.34 5.66
C ASP A 382 -10.93 -19.60 6.66
N PRO A 383 -11.46 -20.29 7.71
CA PRO A 383 -12.40 -19.67 8.65
C PRO A 383 -11.80 -18.50 9.44
N HIS A 384 -10.50 -18.57 9.74
CA HIS A 384 -9.80 -17.49 10.45
C HIS A 384 -9.71 -16.24 9.58
N ASN A 385 -9.23 -16.38 8.33
CA ASN A 385 -9.08 -15.26 7.42
C ASN A 385 -10.43 -14.67 7.00
N LEU A 386 -11.46 -15.51 6.80
CA LEU A 386 -12.81 -15.03 6.53
C LEU A 386 -13.37 -14.23 7.71
N LYS A 387 -13.20 -14.71 8.95
CA LYS A 387 -13.58 -13.95 10.16
C LYS A 387 -12.83 -12.63 10.25
N LYS A 388 -11.51 -12.64 10.06
CA LYS A 388 -10.71 -11.40 10.07
C LYS A 388 -11.12 -10.41 8.99
N LEU A 389 -11.51 -10.90 7.81
CA LEU A 389 -12.07 -10.07 6.74
C LEU A 389 -13.38 -9.41 7.20
N HIS A 390 -14.29 -10.17 7.80
CA HIS A 390 -15.54 -9.65 8.37
C HIS A 390 -15.29 -8.63 9.48
N ASP A 391 -14.48 -8.97 10.50
CA ASP A 391 -14.13 -8.07 11.60
C ASP A 391 -13.55 -6.74 11.08
N THR A 392 -12.68 -6.83 10.06
CA THR A 392 -12.05 -5.65 9.43
C THR A 392 -13.10 -4.77 8.73
N ILE A 393 -14.05 -5.37 8.01
CA ILE A 393 -15.15 -4.67 7.36
C ILE A 393 -16.07 -4.01 8.39
N GLU A 394 -16.40 -4.68 9.49
CA GLU A 394 -17.23 -4.12 10.56
C GLU A 394 -16.53 -2.95 11.27
N GLU A 395 -15.26 -3.12 11.62
CA GLU A 395 -14.41 -2.08 12.20
C GLU A 395 -14.39 -0.84 11.30
N LEU A 396 -14.29 -1.05 9.98
CA LEU A 396 -14.37 0.00 8.97
C LEU A 396 -15.71 0.72 8.95
N LEU A 397 -16.82 -0.03 8.93
CA LEU A 397 -18.17 0.52 8.87
C LEU A 397 -18.50 1.33 10.13
N LEU A 398 -18.02 0.92 11.31
CA LEU A 398 -18.18 1.66 12.56
C LEU A 398 -17.38 2.98 12.58
N ASN A 399 -16.15 2.93 12.06
CA ASN A 399 -15.25 4.10 11.99
C ASN A 399 -15.50 5.00 10.76
N PHE A 400 -16.40 4.59 9.87
CA PHE A 400 -16.72 5.23 8.59
C PHE A 400 -17.21 6.68 8.72
N ARG A 401 -17.71 7.07 9.90
CA ARG A 401 -18.35 8.36 10.16
C ARG A 401 -17.46 9.59 9.92
N LYS A 402 -16.13 9.45 9.79
CA LYS A 402 -15.24 10.61 9.73
C LYS A 402 -14.80 11.06 8.33
N ILE A 403 -14.46 10.19 7.37
CA ILE A 403 -14.18 10.62 5.98
C ILE A 403 -14.27 9.44 5.00
N PRO A 404 -15.17 9.48 4.00
CA PRO A 404 -14.97 8.64 2.82
C PRO A 404 -14.81 9.44 1.52
N ASP A 405 -13.71 9.15 0.84
CA ASP A 405 -13.62 9.26 -0.61
C ASP A 405 -14.45 8.14 -1.24
N PHE A 406 -15.26 8.46 -2.24
CA PHE A 406 -16.17 7.54 -2.94
C PHE A 406 -15.50 6.21 -3.35
N TYR A 407 -14.26 6.28 -3.81
CA TYR A 407 -13.49 5.11 -4.26
C TYR A 407 -13.24 4.10 -3.14
N PHE A 408 -13.03 4.58 -1.92
CA PHE A 408 -12.79 3.71 -0.77
C PHE A 408 -14.06 2.97 -0.36
N ILE A 409 -15.21 3.67 -0.32
CA ILE A 409 -16.53 3.05 -0.04
C ILE A 409 -16.78 1.86 -0.96
N LYS A 410 -16.50 2.07 -2.25
CA LYS A 410 -16.74 1.08 -3.29
C LYS A 410 -15.83 -0.14 -3.16
N GLU A 411 -14.56 0.09 -2.84
CA GLU A 411 -13.59 -0.98 -2.54
C GLU A 411 -14.10 -1.83 -1.35
N MET A 412 -14.65 -1.19 -0.29
CA MET A 412 -15.20 -1.92 0.86
C MET A 412 -16.40 -2.78 0.48
N TYR A 413 -17.35 -2.23 -0.28
CA TYR A 413 -18.49 -3.02 -0.74
C TYR A 413 -18.07 -4.21 -1.61
N LEU A 414 -17.00 -4.09 -2.41
CA LEU A 414 -16.48 -5.22 -3.17
C LEU A 414 -15.96 -6.33 -2.24
N TYR A 415 -15.21 -5.99 -1.18
CA TYR A 415 -14.75 -6.97 -0.20
C TYR A 415 -15.91 -7.60 0.59
N MET A 416 -16.97 -6.84 0.88
CA MET A 416 -18.21 -7.39 1.45
C MET A 416 -18.86 -8.43 0.55
N LEU A 417 -18.93 -8.16 -0.76
CA LEU A 417 -19.47 -9.12 -1.73
C LEU A 417 -18.60 -10.38 -1.83
N ILE A 418 -17.26 -10.23 -1.80
CA ILE A 418 -16.35 -11.38 -1.80
C ILE A 418 -16.55 -12.22 -0.53
N ALA A 419 -16.60 -11.59 0.65
CA ALA A 419 -16.81 -12.29 1.91
C ALA A 419 -18.17 -13.03 1.92
N ALA A 420 -19.24 -12.37 1.49
CA ALA A 420 -20.57 -12.97 1.36
C ALA A 420 -20.57 -14.16 0.40
N LEU A 421 -19.93 -14.03 -0.77
CA LEU A 421 -19.84 -15.10 -1.75
C LEU A 421 -19.08 -16.33 -1.22
N CYS A 422 -18.08 -16.10 -0.34
CA CYS A 422 -17.33 -17.17 0.31
C CYS A 422 -18.14 -17.93 1.36
N SER A 423 -19.33 -17.47 1.76
CA SER A 423 -20.27 -18.27 2.55
C SER A 423 -20.87 -19.46 1.78
N GLY A 424 -20.52 -19.62 0.50
CA GLY A 424 -20.89 -20.78 -0.32
C GLY A 424 -22.40 -20.86 -0.52
N ARG A 425 -22.98 -22.05 -0.37
CA ARG A 425 -24.43 -22.29 -0.56
C ARG A 425 -25.33 -21.58 0.46
N ASN A 426 -24.76 -21.07 1.55
CA ASN A 426 -25.49 -20.35 2.60
C ASN A 426 -25.38 -18.82 2.44
N PHE A 427 -24.99 -18.31 1.26
CA PHE A 427 -24.83 -16.87 1.06
C PHE A 427 -26.19 -16.14 1.02
N ASP A 428 -26.29 -15.03 1.75
CA ASP A 428 -27.49 -14.18 1.78
C ASP A 428 -27.62 -13.40 0.46
N THR A 429 -28.49 -13.90 -0.43
CA THR A 429 -28.79 -13.28 -1.73
C THR A 429 -29.40 -11.88 -1.58
N GLY A 430 -30.18 -11.64 -0.52
CA GLY A 430 -30.79 -10.34 -0.23
C GLY A 430 -29.75 -9.29 0.13
N GLN A 431 -28.85 -9.63 1.05
CA GLN A 431 -27.73 -8.77 1.42
C GLN A 431 -26.79 -8.52 0.23
N PHE A 432 -26.50 -9.56 -0.55
CA PHE A 432 -25.66 -9.45 -1.75
C PHE A 432 -26.28 -8.53 -2.80
N ALA A 433 -27.57 -8.68 -3.09
CA ALA A 433 -28.31 -7.84 -4.03
C ALA A 433 -28.36 -6.38 -3.56
N TYR A 434 -28.56 -6.14 -2.26
CA TYR A 434 -28.53 -4.79 -1.68
C TYR A 434 -27.17 -4.11 -1.89
N ILE A 435 -26.07 -4.79 -1.57
CA ILE A 435 -24.71 -4.24 -1.74
C ILE A 435 -24.38 -4.02 -3.23
N THR A 436 -24.78 -4.94 -4.10
CA THR A 436 -24.61 -4.81 -5.55
C THR A 436 -25.30 -3.54 -6.08
N ARG A 437 -26.56 -3.31 -5.69
CA ARG A 437 -27.31 -2.09 -6.04
C ARG A 437 -26.64 -0.83 -5.51
N LYS A 438 -26.04 -0.87 -4.31
CA LYS A 438 -25.26 0.26 -3.76
C LYS A 438 -24.07 0.58 -4.65
N ILE A 439 -23.27 -0.41 -5.07
CA ILE A 439 -22.13 -0.18 -5.98
C ILE A 439 -22.62 0.38 -7.33
N GLU A 440 -23.70 -0.14 -7.89
CA GLU A 440 -24.26 0.33 -9.16
C GLU A 440 -24.81 1.75 -9.08
N TRP A 441 -25.52 2.09 -8.01
CA TRP A 441 -26.01 3.44 -7.76
C TRP A 441 -24.84 4.43 -7.62
N LEU A 442 -23.82 4.04 -6.86
CA LEU A 442 -22.57 4.79 -6.75
C LEU A 442 -21.98 5.06 -8.14
N ASN A 443 -21.90 4.06 -9.02
CA ASN A 443 -21.39 4.22 -10.38
C ASN A 443 -22.24 5.18 -11.24
N LYS A 444 -23.56 5.06 -11.18
CA LYS A 444 -24.48 5.90 -11.96
C LYS A 444 -24.41 7.37 -11.54
N SER A 445 -24.26 7.64 -10.24
CA SER A 445 -24.29 8.99 -9.67
C SER A 445 -23.13 9.92 -10.08
N ARG A 446 -22.04 9.41 -10.69
CA ARG A 446 -20.79 10.17 -10.97
C ARG A 446 -20.30 10.14 -12.43
N GLY A 447 -21.06 9.54 -13.35
CA GLY A 447 -20.76 9.50 -14.80
C GLY A 447 -19.57 8.62 -15.21
N LYS A 448 -19.25 8.58 -16.51
CA LYS A 448 -18.21 7.71 -17.14
C LYS A 448 -16.78 7.90 -16.60
N ALA A 449 -16.50 8.97 -15.85
CA ALA A 449 -15.15 9.31 -15.36
C ALA A 449 -14.68 8.46 -14.16
N VAL A 450 -15.60 7.70 -13.53
CA VAL A 450 -15.33 6.85 -12.38
C VAL A 450 -15.37 5.39 -12.80
N GLU A 451 -14.52 5.05 -13.76
CA GLU A 451 -14.29 3.67 -14.14
C GLU A 451 -13.82 2.88 -12.92
N ILE A 452 -14.38 1.69 -12.72
CA ILE A 452 -14.13 0.91 -11.51
C ILE A 452 -12.65 0.51 -11.45
N ALA A 453 -11.91 0.98 -10.44
CA ALA A 453 -10.77 0.22 -9.93
C ALA A 453 -11.33 -1.14 -9.51
N ASN A 454 -10.99 -2.21 -10.25
CA ASN A 454 -11.53 -3.58 -10.13
C ASN A 454 -12.89 -3.87 -10.82
N LYS A 455 -13.21 -3.23 -11.98
CA LYS A 455 -14.46 -3.53 -12.74
C LYS A 455 -14.61 -5.02 -13.00
N LYS A 456 -13.52 -5.63 -13.48
CA LYS A 456 -13.46 -7.06 -13.80
C LYS A 456 -13.80 -7.91 -12.58
N THR A 457 -13.23 -7.61 -11.41
CA THR A 457 -13.54 -8.33 -10.16
C THR A 457 -15.01 -8.17 -9.78
N PHE A 458 -15.58 -6.97 -9.89
CA PHE A 458 -17.00 -6.75 -9.57
C PHE A 458 -17.92 -7.52 -10.53
N GLU A 459 -17.69 -7.47 -11.83
CA GLU A 459 -18.48 -8.23 -12.81
C GLU A 459 -18.30 -9.75 -12.63
N LEU A 460 -17.10 -10.20 -12.26
CA LEU A 460 -16.82 -11.60 -11.94
C LEU A 460 -17.60 -12.05 -10.69
N VAL A 461 -17.58 -11.26 -9.62
CA VAL A 461 -18.31 -11.54 -8.39
C VAL A 461 -19.83 -11.55 -8.61
N LYS A 462 -20.37 -10.62 -9.43
CA LYS A 462 -21.78 -10.65 -9.84
C LYS A 462 -22.14 -11.92 -10.63
N PHE A 463 -21.30 -12.29 -11.58
CA PHE A 463 -21.48 -13.49 -12.38
C PHE A 463 -21.48 -14.75 -11.50
N PHE A 464 -20.53 -14.85 -10.56
CA PHE A 464 -20.46 -15.96 -9.62
C PHE A 464 -21.65 -16.01 -8.65
N SER A 465 -22.16 -14.87 -8.20
CA SER A 465 -23.41 -14.86 -7.42
C SER A 465 -24.60 -15.40 -8.21
N ALA A 466 -24.74 -15.05 -9.48
CA ALA A 466 -25.82 -15.58 -10.32
C ALA A 466 -25.68 -17.10 -10.55
N MET A 467 -24.45 -17.60 -10.67
CA MET A 467 -24.19 -19.04 -10.71
C MET A 467 -24.57 -19.71 -9.39
N MET A 468 -24.15 -19.16 -8.26
CA MET A 468 -24.44 -19.72 -6.93
C MET A 468 -25.92 -19.68 -6.57
N GLU A 469 -26.65 -18.67 -7.03
CA GLU A 469 -28.11 -18.61 -6.90
C GLU A 469 -28.74 -19.75 -7.71
N ASN A 470 -28.42 -19.87 -9.00
CA ASN A 470 -29.12 -20.80 -9.87
C ASN A 470 -28.73 -22.27 -9.73
N VAL A 471 -27.55 -22.60 -9.18
CA VAL A 471 -27.07 -24.00 -9.09
C VAL A 471 -28.07 -24.91 -8.37
N SER A 472 -28.83 -24.37 -7.41
CA SER A 472 -29.82 -25.12 -6.64
C SER A 472 -31.24 -25.10 -7.23
N PHE A 473 -31.51 -24.31 -8.27
CA PHE A 473 -32.85 -24.09 -8.80
C PHE A 473 -33.06 -24.56 -10.24
N VAL A 474 -32.00 -24.68 -11.04
CA VAL A 474 -32.10 -25.11 -12.45
C VAL A 474 -31.48 -26.49 -12.67
N SER A 475 -31.93 -27.18 -13.72
CA SER A 475 -31.37 -28.50 -14.08
C SER A 475 -29.88 -28.39 -14.45
N LYS A 476 -29.11 -29.47 -14.27
CA LYS A 476 -27.68 -29.51 -14.64
C LYS A 476 -27.45 -29.07 -16.09
N GLN A 477 -28.25 -29.56 -17.04
CA GLN A 477 -28.11 -29.23 -18.46
C GLN A 477 -28.37 -27.75 -18.74
N GLU A 478 -29.42 -27.18 -18.14
CA GLU A 478 -29.74 -25.76 -18.25
C GLU A 478 -28.67 -24.88 -17.60
N PHE A 479 -28.13 -25.30 -16.45
CA PHE A 479 -27.05 -24.59 -15.80
C PHE A 479 -25.80 -24.50 -16.68
N ILE A 480 -25.39 -25.65 -17.24
CA ILE A 480 -24.21 -25.74 -18.10
C ILE A 480 -24.41 -24.90 -19.36
N SER A 481 -25.54 -25.03 -20.05
CA SER A 481 -25.81 -24.27 -21.28
C SER A 481 -25.79 -22.76 -21.05
N ARG A 482 -26.24 -22.33 -19.87
CA ARG A 482 -26.28 -20.91 -19.47
C ARG A 482 -24.91 -20.35 -19.10
N TYR A 483 -24.07 -21.09 -18.37
CA TYR A 483 -22.89 -20.52 -17.72
C TYR A 483 -21.54 -20.98 -18.27
N TYR A 484 -21.46 -22.13 -18.94
CA TYR A 484 -20.18 -22.75 -19.30
C TYR A 484 -19.31 -21.86 -20.21
N LYS A 485 -19.90 -21.32 -21.28
CA LYS A 485 -19.20 -20.47 -22.25
C LYS A 485 -18.64 -19.21 -21.59
N GLU A 486 -19.49 -18.47 -20.88
CA GLU A 486 -19.08 -17.24 -20.21
C GLU A 486 -18.06 -17.50 -19.10
N PHE A 487 -18.20 -18.59 -18.34
CA PHE A 487 -17.22 -18.99 -17.33
C PHE A 487 -15.85 -19.24 -17.99
N SER A 488 -15.80 -20.06 -19.04
CA SER A 488 -14.57 -20.36 -19.79
C SER A 488 -13.90 -19.09 -20.36
N GLU A 489 -14.68 -18.17 -20.92
CA GLU A 489 -14.18 -16.89 -21.44
C GLU A 489 -13.57 -16.02 -20.33
N LYS A 490 -14.27 -15.84 -19.20
CA LYS A 490 -13.74 -15.06 -18.06
C LYS A 490 -12.47 -15.68 -17.50
N ILE A 491 -12.44 -17.01 -17.38
CA ILE A 491 -11.30 -17.78 -16.85
C ILE A 491 -10.07 -17.68 -17.78
N SER A 492 -10.29 -17.68 -19.10
CA SER A 492 -9.20 -17.63 -20.08
C SER A 492 -8.37 -16.35 -19.99
N THR A 493 -8.99 -15.23 -19.58
CA THR A 493 -8.30 -13.94 -19.40
C THR A 493 -7.25 -13.96 -18.27
N PHE A 494 -7.26 -14.94 -17.36
CA PHE A 494 -6.26 -15.06 -16.29
C PHE A 494 -4.86 -15.41 -16.79
N LEU A 495 -4.74 -16.01 -17.97
CA LEU A 495 -3.43 -16.35 -18.54
C LEU A 495 -2.62 -15.11 -18.93
N GLU A 496 -3.28 -13.96 -19.11
CA GLU A 496 -2.64 -12.69 -19.40
C GLU A 496 -2.25 -11.95 -18.12
N ASN A 497 -3.00 -12.14 -17.03
CA ASN A 497 -2.77 -11.45 -15.76
C ASN A 497 -3.13 -12.34 -14.55
N PRO A 498 -2.21 -13.22 -14.12
CA PRO A 498 -2.47 -14.19 -13.06
C PRO A 498 -2.58 -13.53 -11.68
N SER A 499 -3.58 -13.94 -10.89
CA SER A 499 -3.81 -13.49 -9.52
C SER A 499 -4.25 -14.67 -8.66
N GLY A 500 -3.55 -14.90 -7.54
CA GLY A 500 -3.81 -16.03 -6.63
C GLY A 500 -5.20 -15.95 -5.97
N SER A 501 -5.60 -14.77 -5.47
CA SER A 501 -6.91 -14.57 -4.85
C SER A 501 -8.06 -14.76 -5.84
N HIS A 502 -7.88 -14.31 -7.08
CA HIS A 502 -8.90 -14.54 -8.12
C HIS A 502 -8.95 -15.99 -8.58
N TYR A 503 -7.80 -16.66 -8.72
CA TYR A 503 -7.76 -18.09 -9.03
C TYR A 503 -8.47 -18.89 -7.93
N GLY A 504 -8.17 -18.62 -6.66
CA GLY A 504 -8.83 -19.24 -5.51
C GLY A 504 -10.34 -19.04 -5.54
N LEU A 505 -10.82 -17.83 -5.84
CA LEU A 505 -12.25 -17.55 -5.95
C LEU A 505 -12.92 -18.33 -7.10
N CYS A 506 -12.30 -18.33 -8.29
CA CYS A 506 -12.80 -19.09 -9.45
C CYS A 506 -12.86 -20.60 -9.16
N SER A 507 -11.80 -21.13 -8.54
CA SER A 507 -11.70 -22.53 -8.16
C SER A 507 -12.76 -22.90 -7.12
N PHE A 508 -12.94 -22.07 -6.10
CA PHE A 508 -13.97 -22.26 -5.09
C PHE A 508 -15.37 -22.29 -5.69
N ILE A 509 -15.70 -21.34 -6.58
CA ILE A 509 -17.02 -21.31 -7.22
C ILE A 509 -17.25 -22.55 -8.08
N ALA A 510 -16.26 -22.96 -8.89
CA ALA A 510 -16.37 -24.21 -9.64
C ALA A 510 -16.63 -25.42 -8.73
N GLU A 511 -15.96 -25.49 -7.58
CA GLU A 511 -16.21 -26.54 -6.58
C GLU A 511 -17.63 -26.49 -6.03
N GLN A 512 -18.13 -25.30 -5.66
CA GLN A 512 -19.48 -25.14 -5.10
C GLN A 512 -20.60 -25.52 -6.08
N THR A 513 -20.36 -25.40 -7.40
CA THR A 513 -21.34 -25.84 -8.41
C THR A 513 -21.60 -27.35 -8.34
N GLY A 514 -20.62 -28.15 -7.92
CA GLY A 514 -20.69 -29.61 -7.94
C GLY A 514 -20.62 -30.24 -9.34
N TYR A 515 -20.44 -29.46 -10.40
CA TYR A 515 -20.45 -29.93 -11.79
C TYR A 515 -19.03 -30.11 -12.35
N THR A 516 -18.74 -31.28 -12.91
CA THR A 516 -17.41 -31.67 -13.41
C THR A 516 -16.90 -30.74 -14.51
N GLU A 517 -17.80 -30.23 -15.33
CA GLU A 517 -17.51 -29.36 -16.48
C GLU A 517 -16.79 -28.07 -16.05
N PHE A 518 -17.21 -27.45 -14.95
CA PHE A 518 -16.57 -26.23 -14.43
C PHE A 518 -15.25 -26.54 -13.71
N LYS A 519 -15.16 -27.69 -13.02
CA LYS A 519 -13.92 -28.14 -12.38
C LYS A 519 -12.81 -28.41 -13.39
N GLU A 520 -13.16 -29.02 -14.53
CA GLU A 520 -12.21 -29.27 -15.62
C GLU A 520 -11.66 -27.98 -16.23
N ILE A 521 -12.49 -26.94 -16.40
CA ILE A 521 -12.02 -25.62 -16.84
C ILE A 521 -10.92 -25.09 -15.89
N ILE A 522 -11.13 -25.21 -14.57
CA ILE A 522 -10.16 -24.74 -13.56
C ILE A 522 -8.88 -25.57 -13.58
N ARG A 523 -8.98 -26.89 -13.69
CA ARG A 523 -7.82 -27.79 -13.74
C ARG A 523 -6.99 -27.54 -15.00
N ASN A 524 -7.65 -27.38 -16.15
CA ASN A 524 -7.00 -27.00 -17.41
C ASN A 524 -6.33 -25.63 -17.34
N LEU A 525 -6.99 -24.63 -16.71
CA LEU A 525 -6.36 -23.33 -16.47
C LEU A 525 -5.10 -23.49 -15.59
N TYR A 526 -5.19 -24.26 -14.51
CA TYR A 526 -4.07 -24.48 -13.60
C TYR A 526 -2.86 -25.09 -14.30
N SER A 527 -3.04 -26.18 -15.07
CA SER A 527 -1.94 -26.81 -15.83
C SER A 527 -1.24 -25.82 -16.77
N ARG A 528 -2.01 -24.92 -17.39
CA ARG A 528 -1.46 -23.83 -18.24
C ARG A 528 -0.73 -22.77 -17.42
N LEU A 529 -1.28 -22.38 -16.26
CA LEU A 529 -0.66 -21.41 -15.36
C LEU A 529 0.63 -21.94 -14.72
N VAL A 530 0.71 -23.23 -14.37
CA VAL A 530 1.93 -23.87 -13.87
C VAL A 530 3.00 -23.89 -14.94
N THR A 531 2.63 -24.22 -16.18
CA THR A 531 3.57 -24.23 -17.31
C THR A 531 4.10 -22.82 -17.60
N LYS A 532 3.21 -21.82 -17.64
CA LYS A 532 3.56 -20.44 -18.00
C LYS A 532 4.21 -19.65 -16.85
N TYR A 533 3.80 -19.91 -15.61
CA TYR A 533 4.20 -19.20 -14.40
C TYR A 533 4.54 -20.17 -13.25
N PRO A 534 5.54 -21.06 -13.44
CA PRO A 534 5.83 -22.15 -12.50
C PRO A 534 6.19 -21.66 -11.09
N ALA A 535 6.80 -20.48 -10.97
CA ALA A 535 7.15 -19.93 -9.67
C ALA A 535 5.93 -19.46 -8.85
N TYR A 536 4.76 -19.27 -9.48
CA TYR A 536 3.54 -18.79 -8.82
C TYR A 536 2.55 -19.91 -8.48
N PHE A 537 2.57 -21.05 -9.17
CA PHE A 537 1.50 -22.06 -9.12
C PHE A 537 1.96 -23.51 -8.87
N ARG A 538 3.17 -23.86 -8.42
CA ARG A 538 3.50 -25.30 -8.17
C ARG A 538 2.73 -25.94 -7.00
N THR A 539 2.48 -27.26 -7.06
CA THR A 539 1.72 -28.07 -6.08
C THR A 539 2.49 -28.47 -4.82
N GLU A 540 3.82 -28.55 -4.88
CA GLU A 540 4.71 -28.81 -3.72
C GLU A 540 4.65 -27.68 -2.66
N ASN A 541 3.82 -26.66 -2.88
CA ASN A 541 3.82 -25.39 -2.16
C ASN A 541 2.84 -25.29 -0.98
N ILE A 542 2.02 -26.31 -0.68
CA ILE A 542 0.90 -26.18 0.27
C ILE A 542 0.73 -27.38 1.24
N THR A 543 1.40 -28.51 1.00
CA THR A 543 1.28 -29.71 1.85
C THR A 543 2.36 -29.88 2.93
N ALA A 544 3.24 -28.90 3.16
CA ALA A 544 4.21 -28.91 4.25
C ALA A 544 3.77 -28.03 5.44
#